data_AF-A0A0F6N3N7-F1
#
_entry.id   AF-A0A0F6N3N7-F1
#
_cell.length_a   1.000
_cell.length_b   1.000
_cell.length_c   1.000
_cell.angle_alpha   90.00
_cell.angle_beta   90.00
_cell.angle_gamma   90.00
#
_symmetry.space_group_name_H-M   'P 1'
#
loop_
_entity.id
_entity.type
_entity.pdbx_description
1 polymer ?
#
loop_
_entity_poly.entity_id
_entity_poly.type
_entity_poly.pdbx_seq_one_letter_code
_entity_poly.pdbx_strand_id
1 'polypeptide(L)' 'MFDINWFLLRLVTFFILGGVLLDLEMLIFLIGFLFLHVSLGLKTILNDYIHINKIKIILLILIRISSIEISRYILELLL' A
#
# COMPACT_ATOMS: atom_id res chain seq x y z
N MET A 1 12.58 43.54 -1.91
CA MET A 1 12.56 43.64 -0.43
C MET A 1 12.03 42.34 0.11
N PHE A 2 12.70 41.76 1.10
CA PHE A 2 12.14 40.64 1.86
C PHE A 2 11.09 41.23 2.79
N ASP A 3 9.82 41.00 2.49
CA ASP A 3 8.71 41.35 3.37
C ASP A 3 8.01 40.08 3.89
N ILE A 4 7.11 40.26 4.86
CA ILE A 4 6.39 39.16 5.50
C ILE A 4 5.56 38.38 4.47
N ASN A 5 4.99 39.06 3.46
CA ASN A 5 4.20 38.42 2.41
C ASN A 5 5.04 37.48 1.55
N TRP A 6 6.25 37.91 1.16
CA TRP A 6 7.21 37.10 0.41
C TRP A 6 7.62 35.84 1.19
N PHE A 7 7.84 35.97 2.51
CA PHE A 7 8.20 34.84 3.36
C PHE A 7 7.03 33.86 3.52
N LEU A 8 5.83 34.37 3.82
CA LEU A 8 4.61 33.57 3.97
C LEU A 8 4.29 32.78 2.69
N LEU A 9 4.45 33.40 1.52
CA LEU A 9 4.16 32.74 0.24
C LEU A 9 5.07 31.52 0.01
N ARG A 10 6.34 31.59 0.38
CA ARG A 10 7.27 30.45 0.31
C ARG A 10 6.94 29.38 1.35
N LEU A 11 6.57 29.80 2.55
CA LEU A 11 6.18 28.90 3.63
C LEU A 11 4.96 28.05 3.24
N VAL A 12 3.98 28.65 2.56
CA VAL A 12 2.81 27.93 2.00
C VAL A 12 3.25 26.86 1.01
N THR A 13 4.17 27.18 0.09
CA THR A 13 4.70 26.19 -0.85
C THR A 13 5.38 25.01 -0.13
N PHE A 14 6.18 25.29 0.91
CA PHE A 14 6.80 24.24 1.73
C PHE A 14 5.76 23.36 2.43
N PHE A 15 4.72 23.94 3.00
CA PHE A 15 3.66 23.17 3.66
C PHE A 15 2.83 22.34 2.69
N ILE A 16 2.52 22.88 1.49
CA ILE A 16 1.83 22.11 0.46
C ILE A 16 2.66 20.92 0.03
N LEU A 17 3.96 21.12 -0.26
CA LEU A 17 4.86 20.02 -0.62
C LEU A 17 4.97 18.98 0.51
N GLY A 18 5.10 19.43 1.76
CA GLY A 18 5.11 18.54 2.92
C GLY A 18 3.81 17.75 3.08
N GLY A 19 2.67 18.40 2.88
CA GLY A 19 1.35 17.74 2.90
C GLY A 19 1.23 16.66 1.85
N VAL A 20 1.61 16.96 0.59
CA VAL A 20 1.58 15.97 -0.51
C VAL A 20 2.47 14.76 -0.20
N LEU A 21 3.65 14.97 0.39
CA LEU A 21 4.54 13.87 0.77
C LEU A 21 3.94 13.00 1.88
N LEU A 22 3.33 13.60 2.90
CA LEU A 22 2.65 12.88 3.97
C LEU A 22 1.44 12.10 3.45
N ASP A 23 0.66 12.69 2.55
CA ASP A 23 -0.49 12.02 1.94
C ASP A 23 -0.06 10.78 1.14
N LEU A 24 1.03 10.89 0.37
CA LEU A 24 1.61 9.77 -0.36
C LEU A 24 2.16 8.68 0.58
N GLU A 25 2.83 9.05 1.65
CA GLU A 25 3.33 8.11 2.66
C GLU A 25 2.17 7.34 3.30
N MET A 26 1.12 8.05 3.72
CA MET A 26 -0.07 7.44 4.32
C MET A 26 -0.79 6.51 3.35
N LEU A 27 -0.88 6.88 2.08
CA LEU A 27 -1.45 6.04 1.03
C LEU A 27 -0.66 4.73 0.87
N ILE A 28 0.67 4.80 0.73
CA ILE A 28 1.54 3.63 0.60
C ILE A 28 1.43 2.74 1.84
N PHE A 29 1.43 3.34 3.04
CA PHE A 29 1.28 2.63 4.30
C PHE A 29 -0.04 1.86 4.38
N LEU A 30 -1.16 2.52 4.06
CA LEU A 30 -2.49 1.91 4.05
C LEU A 30 -2.59 0.73 3.07
N ILE A 31 -2.08 0.91 1.85
CA ILE A 31 -2.05 -0.15 0.83
C ILE A 31 -1.23 -1.34 1.34
N GLY A 32 -0.02 -1.09 1.86
CA GLY A 32 0.83 -2.14 2.42
C GLY A 32 0.17 -2.90 3.57
N PHE A 33 -0.51 -2.18 4.47
CA PHE A 33 -1.24 -2.80 5.59
C PHE A 33 -2.41 -3.65 5.11
N LEU A 34 -3.15 -3.19 4.09
CA LEU A 34 -4.24 -3.96 3.48
C LEU A 34 -3.73 -5.28 2.89
N PHE A 35 -2.63 -5.23 2.13
CA PHE A 35 -2.01 -6.44 1.56
C PHE A 35 -1.56 -7.42 2.65
N LEU A 36 -0.93 -6.91 3.72
CA LEU A 36 -0.52 -7.72 4.85
C LEU A 36 -1.73 -8.39 5.51
N HIS A 37 -2.78 -7.61 5.79
CA HIS A 37 -4.01 -8.09 6.41
C HIS A 37 -4.66 -9.21 5.59
N VAL A 38 -4.85 -8.99 4.29
CA VAL A 38 -5.44 -9.99 3.38
C VAL A 38 -4.55 -11.24 3.30
N SER A 39 -3.22 -11.07 3.20
CA SER A 39 -2.30 -12.21 3.14
C SER A 39 -2.36 -13.08 4.39
N LEU A 40 -2.40 -12.46 5.58
CA LEU A 40 -2.53 -13.19 6.84
C LEU A 40 -3.89 -13.86 6.95
N GLY A 41 -4.98 -13.16 6.62
CA GLY A 41 -6.33 -13.72 6.64
C GLY A 41 -6.46 -14.96 5.76
N LEU A 42 -5.97 -14.90 4.52
CA LEU A 42 -5.99 -16.04 3.60
C LEU A 42 -5.12 -17.20 4.10
N LYS A 43 -3.94 -16.92 4.67
CA LYS A 43 -3.10 -17.97 5.27
C LYS A 43 -3.79 -18.67 6.43
N THR A 44 -4.49 -17.92 7.28
CA THR A 44 -5.27 -18.48 8.38
C THR A 44 -6.38 -19.40 7.85
N ILE A 45 -7.15 -18.96 6.85
CA ILE A 45 -8.17 -19.80 6.21
C ILE A 45 -7.55 -21.09 5.63
N LEU A 46 -6.41 -21.00 4.95
CA LEU A 46 -5.74 -22.19 4.43
C LEU A 46 -5.26 -23.13 5.55
N ASN A 47 -4.82 -22.58 6.68
CA ASN A 47 -4.40 -23.38 7.82
C ASN A 47 -5.57 -24.10 8.48
N ASP A 48 -6.72 -23.44 8.58
CA ASP A 48 -7.90 -23.96 9.28
C ASP A 48 -8.64 -25.01 8.43
N TYR A 49 -8.74 -24.80 7.12
CA TYR A 49 -9.62 -25.61 6.27
C TYR A 49 -8.90 -26.57 5.30
N ILE A 50 -7.60 -26.38 5.02
CA ILE A 50 -6.87 -27.22 4.06
C ILE A 50 -5.86 -28.11 4.77
N HIS A 51 -6.18 -29.41 4.85
CA HIS A 51 -5.34 -30.42 5.51
C HIS A 51 -4.44 -31.21 4.56
N ILE A 52 -4.60 -31.05 3.24
CA ILE A 52 -3.76 -31.71 2.25
C ILE A 52 -2.59 -30.79 1.89
N ASN A 53 -1.39 -31.13 2.35
CA ASN A 53 -0.18 -30.29 2.19
C ASN A 53 0.11 -29.89 0.74
N LYS A 54 -0.08 -30.81 -0.23
CA LYS A 54 0.12 -30.51 -1.66
C LYS A 54 -0.81 -29.39 -2.15
N ILE A 55 -2.08 -29.44 -1.76
CA ILE A 55 -3.08 -28.41 -2.11
C ILE A 55 -2.75 -27.09 -1.43
N LYS A 56 -2.38 -27.14 -0.14
CA LYS A 56 -2.00 -25.96 0.64
C LYS A 56 -0.82 -25.21 0.01
N ILE A 57 0.20 -25.91 -0.47
CA ILE A 57 1.35 -25.30 -1.14
C ILE A 57 0.92 -24.60 -2.45
N ILE A 58 0.10 -25.25 -3.27
CA ILE A 58 -0.44 -24.66 -4.50
C ILE A 58 -1.22 -23.38 -4.20
N LEU A 59 -2.10 -23.42 -3.20
CA LEU A 59 -2.89 -22.25 -2.80
C LEU A 59 -2.02 -21.11 -2.25
N LEU A 60 -0.97 -21.40 -1.49
CA LEU A 60 -0.01 -20.39 -1.03
C LEU A 60 0.73 -19.71 -2.20
N ILE A 61 1.08 -20.47 -3.25
CA ILE A 61 1.68 -19.91 -4.46
C ILE A 61 0.67 -19.00 -5.18
N LEU A 62 -0.58 -19.45 -5.32
CA LEU A 62 -1.64 -18.65 -5.95
C LEU A 62 -1.93 -17.35 -5.16
N ILE A 63 -1.91 -17.39 -3.82
CA ILE A 63 -2.03 -16.18 -3.00
C ILE A 63 -0.90 -15.20 -3.32
N ARG A 64 0.35 -15.67 -3.45
CA ARG A 64 1.48 -14.80 -3.83
C ARG A 64 1.31 -14.20 -5.22
N ILE A 65 0.95 -15.01 -6.21
CA ILE A 65 0.71 -14.54 -7.58
C ILE A 65 -0.41 -13.50 -7.60
N SER A 66 -1.52 -13.76 -6.90
CA SER A 66 -2.65 -12.81 -6.80
C SER A 66 -2.25 -11.49 -6.15
N SER A 67 -1.36 -11.52 -5.14
CA SER A 67 -0.88 -10.31 -4.48
C SER A 67 -0.05 -9.44 -5.43
N ILE A 68 0.80 -10.07 -6.26
CA ILE A 68 1.58 -9.37 -7.30
C ILE A 68 0.64 -8.77 -8.34
N GLU A 69 -0.37 -9.52 -8.78
CA GLU A 69 -1.30 -9.07 -9.81
C GLU A 69 -2.18 -7.90 -9.33
N ILE A 70 -2.69 -7.96 -8.10
CA ILE A 70 -3.42 -6.83 -7.49
C ILE A 70 -2.50 -5.61 -7.36
N SER A 71 -1.23 -5.81 -6.98
CA SER A 71 -0.26 -4.71 -6.90
C SER A 71 -0.01 -4.07 -8.27
N ARG A 72 0.06 -4.88 -9.34
CA ARG A 72 0.18 -4.42 -10.73
C ARG A 72 -1.02 -3.55 -11.12
N TYR A 73 -2.24 -4.01 -10.85
CA TYR A 73 -3.46 -3.24 -11.15
C TYR A 73 -3.56 -1.93 -10.35
N ILE A 74 -3.10 -1.91 -9.10
CA ILE A 74 -3.05 -0.67 -8.31
C ILE A 74 -2.07 0.32 -8.95
N LEU A 75 -0.90 -0.15 -9.40
CA LEU A 75 0.07 0.70 -10.10
C LEU A 75 -0.47 1.22 -11.44
N GLU A 76 -1.18 0.38 -12.20
CA GLU A 76 -1.85 0.79 -13.44
C GLU A 76 -2.95 1.83 -13.22
N LEU A 77 -3.64 1.79 -12.07
CA LEU A 77 -4.65 2.81 -11.74
C LEU A 77 -4.00 4.17 -11.40
N LEU A 78 -2.76 4.16 -10.91
CA LEU A 78 -2.03 5.35 -10.48
C LEU A 78 -1.24 6.04 -11.60
N LEU A 79 -0.96 5.33 -12.71
CA LEU A 79 -0.17 5.79 -13.87
C LEU A 79 -1.06 6.08 -15.08
#